data_AF-A0A920NPY5-F1
#
_entry.id   AF-A0A920NPY5-F1
#
_cell.length_a   1.000
_cell.length_b   1.000
_cell.length_c   1.000
_cell.angle_alpha   90.00
_cell.angle_beta   90.00
_cell.angle_gamma   90.00
#
_symmetry.space_group_name_H-M   'P 1'
#
loop_
_entity.id
_entity.type
_entity.pdbx_description
1 polymer ?
#
loop_
_entity_poly.entity_id
_entity_poly.type
_entity_poly.pdbx_seq_one_letter_code
_entity_poly.pdbx_strand_id
1 'polypeptide(L)'
;MAYYAGQEYSDTGPQFEFVTDYFENIQIVWIPGRHGANSISFYDLDNDSDLDLIWGDFYQPGLFYLENYGNNTDPHFVDSLMVDDFPESELLETAGFNIPRIIDFEQDGAGDLVIGVLSGAYGTDYINNLAYFKNIGSEAVHDFQLVTMNLLPGLDLIGGSRPVLADLDGDNDQTL
;
A
#
# COMPACT_ATOMS: atom_id res chain seq x y z
N MET A 1 -8.13 -15.25 3.72
CA MET A 1 -8.20 -14.56 2.42
C MET A 1 -8.37 -15.66 1.39
N ALA A 2 -9.49 -15.69 0.65
CA ALA A 2 -9.70 -16.75 -0.33
C ALA A 2 -8.82 -16.49 -1.56
N TYR A 3 -8.14 -17.54 -2.05
CA TYR A 3 -7.29 -17.50 -3.22
C TYR A 3 -8.02 -18.11 -4.42
N TYR A 4 -7.98 -17.38 -5.53
CA TYR A 4 -8.53 -17.81 -6.81
C TYR A 4 -7.43 -17.71 -7.89
N ALA A 5 -7.23 -18.78 -8.65
CA ALA A 5 -6.31 -18.79 -9.77
C ALA A 5 -7.00 -18.28 -11.04
N GLY A 6 -6.36 -17.37 -11.77
CA GLY A 6 -6.81 -16.96 -13.10
C GLY A 6 -6.51 -18.05 -14.12
N GLN A 7 -7.52 -18.46 -14.89
CA GLN A 7 -7.37 -19.52 -15.89
C GLN A 7 -7.21 -18.92 -17.29
N GLU A 8 -8.30 -18.43 -17.88
CA GLU A 8 -8.33 -17.83 -19.21
C GLU A 8 -9.39 -16.72 -19.29
N TYR A 9 -9.29 -15.87 -20.31
CA TYR A 9 -10.37 -14.99 -20.73
C TYR A 9 -11.32 -15.75 -21.66
N SER A 10 -12.60 -15.83 -21.28
CA SER A 10 -13.65 -16.34 -22.15
C SER A 10 -14.44 -15.17 -22.78
N ASP A 11 -15.33 -15.48 -23.71
CA ASP A 11 -16.29 -14.51 -24.29
C ASP A 11 -17.20 -13.86 -23.22
N THR A 12 -17.26 -14.39 -21.99
CA THR A 12 -18.04 -13.85 -20.87
C THR A 12 -17.19 -13.15 -19.81
N GLY A 13 -15.87 -13.05 -20.01
CA GLY A 13 -14.93 -12.36 -19.12
C GLY A 13 -13.88 -13.26 -18.47
N PRO A 14 -13.08 -12.70 -17.54
CA PRO A 14 -12.02 -13.44 -16.86
C PRO A 14 -12.59 -14.59 -16.04
N GLN A 15 -12.01 -15.77 -16.18
CA GLN A 15 -12.40 -16.97 -15.43
C GLN A 15 -11.44 -17.21 -14.26
N PHE A 16 -12.02 -17.55 -13.11
CA PHE A 16 -11.31 -17.80 -11.87
C PHE A 16 -11.71 -19.14 -11.27
N GLU A 17 -10.75 -19.89 -10.79
CA GLU A 17 -10.98 -21.14 -10.04
C GLU A 17 -10.66 -20.93 -8.58
N PHE A 18 -11.56 -21.35 -7.69
CA PHE A 18 -11.31 -21.35 -6.25
C PHE A 18 -10.23 -22.39 -5.92
N VAL A 19 -9.19 -21.96 -5.20
CA VAL A 19 -8.10 -22.84 -4.78
C VAL A 19 -8.22 -23.17 -3.29
N THR A 20 -8.34 -22.15 -2.44
CA THR A 20 -8.34 -22.31 -0.98
C THR A 20 -8.91 -21.07 -0.27
N ASP A 21 -9.41 -21.24 0.95
CA ASP A 21 -9.85 -20.13 1.83
C ASP A 21 -8.67 -19.42 2.53
N TYR A 22 -7.46 -19.95 2.36
CA TYR A 22 -6.21 -19.51 3.00
C TYR A 22 -5.13 -19.27 1.94
N PHE A 23 -4.60 -18.05 1.86
CA PHE A 23 -3.40 -17.75 1.07
C PHE A 23 -2.17 -17.91 1.96
N GLU A 24 -1.25 -18.81 1.62
CA GLU A 24 -0.01 -19.11 2.35
C GLU A 24 -0.16 -19.26 3.87
N ASN A 25 -1.32 -19.73 4.34
CA ASN A 25 -1.69 -19.78 5.77
C ASN A 25 -1.62 -18.43 6.50
N ILE A 26 -1.44 -17.31 5.79
CA ILE A 26 -1.39 -15.97 6.35
C ILE A 26 -2.76 -15.62 6.92
N GLN A 27 -2.78 -15.42 8.24
CA GLN A 27 -3.97 -15.03 8.95
C GLN A 27 -3.98 -13.52 9.16
N ILE A 28 -4.66 -12.81 8.26
CA ILE A 28 -4.90 -11.36 8.34
C ILE A 28 -5.98 -11.08 9.39
N VAL A 29 -5.66 -11.34 10.67
CA VAL A 29 -6.50 -11.03 11.83
C VAL A 29 -5.60 -10.83 13.06
N TRP A 30 -5.84 -9.77 13.83
CA TRP A 30 -5.19 -9.56 15.13
C TRP A 30 -6.08 -10.09 16.27
N ILE A 31 -5.59 -11.01 17.10
CA ILE A 31 -6.37 -11.57 18.21
C ILE A 31 -6.42 -10.53 19.36
N PRO A 32 -7.61 -10.19 19.92
CA PRO A 32 -8.82 -11.03 19.99
C PRO A 32 -9.94 -10.69 19.00
N GLY A 33 -9.70 -9.88 17.97
CA GLY A 33 -10.75 -9.41 17.06
C GLY A 33 -10.46 -9.71 15.59
N ARG A 34 -11.39 -10.39 14.90
CA ARG A 34 -11.42 -10.33 13.43
C ARG A 34 -11.64 -8.87 13.03
N HIS A 35 -10.62 -8.19 12.54
CA HIS A 35 -10.79 -6.92 11.86
C HIS A 35 -10.43 -7.11 10.40
N GLY A 36 -11.44 -6.93 9.53
CA GLY A 36 -11.30 -7.02 8.08
C GLY A 36 -10.99 -5.67 7.43
N ALA A 37 -10.50 -4.71 8.21
CA ALA A 37 -10.15 -3.37 7.78
C ALA A 37 -8.64 -3.35 7.52
N ASN A 38 -8.27 -3.93 6.38
CA ASN A 38 -6.89 -4.10 5.97
C ASN A 38 -6.72 -3.66 4.51
N SER A 39 -5.54 -3.14 4.20
CA SER A 39 -5.14 -2.72 2.86
C SER A 39 -3.90 -3.48 2.44
N ILE A 40 -3.91 -4.09 1.27
CA ILE A 40 -2.86 -4.99 0.80
C ILE A 40 -2.30 -4.44 -0.51
N SER A 41 -0.98 -4.45 -0.64
CA SER A 41 -0.26 -4.18 -1.87
C SER A 41 0.75 -5.30 -2.10
N PHE A 42 0.88 -5.71 -3.36
CA PHE A 42 1.95 -6.61 -3.81
C PHE A 42 2.92 -5.84 -4.70
N TYR A 43 4.21 -6.00 -4.48
CA TYR A 43 5.27 -5.36 -5.26
C TYR A 43 6.57 -6.16 -5.13
N ASP A 44 7.37 -6.18 -6.18
CA ASP A 44 8.71 -6.79 -6.21
C ASP A 44 9.71 -5.79 -5.60
N LEU A 45 9.95 -5.87 -4.29
CA LEU A 45 10.66 -4.82 -3.56
C LEU A 45 12.19 -5.01 -3.58
N ASP A 46 12.64 -6.25 -3.77
CA ASP A 46 14.05 -6.62 -3.87
C ASP A 46 14.49 -7.00 -5.31
N ASN A 47 13.59 -6.81 -6.29
CA ASN A 47 13.83 -6.96 -7.72
C ASN A 47 14.27 -8.38 -8.12
N ASP A 48 13.75 -9.39 -7.42
CA ASP A 48 14.04 -10.80 -7.67
C ASP A 48 13.04 -11.48 -8.65
N SER A 49 12.10 -10.69 -9.17
CA SER A 49 11.03 -11.10 -10.09
C SER A 49 9.91 -11.91 -9.44
N ASP A 50 9.75 -11.82 -8.13
CA ASP A 50 8.56 -12.24 -7.42
C ASP A 50 7.90 -11.09 -6.64
N LEU A 51 6.75 -11.33 -5.98
CA LEU A 51 5.97 -10.25 -5.38
C LEU A 51 5.92 -10.40 -3.86
N ASP A 52 6.40 -9.39 -3.16
CA ASP A 52 6.29 -9.26 -1.71
C ASP A 52 4.93 -8.73 -1.28
N LEU A 53 4.61 -8.93 0.00
CA LEU A 53 3.36 -8.51 0.61
C LEU A 53 3.59 -7.33 1.55
N ILE A 54 2.98 -6.19 1.23
CA ILE A 54 2.89 -5.02 2.11
C ILE A 54 1.44 -4.85 2.56
N TRP A 55 1.22 -4.67 3.86
CA TRP A 55 -0.10 -4.76 4.46
C TRP A 55 -0.31 -3.70 5.55
N GLY A 56 -1.33 -2.85 5.41
CA GLY A 56 -1.82 -1.99 6.48
C GLY A 56 -3.05 -2.56 7.20
N ASP A 57 -3.16 -2.31 8.49
CA ASP A 57 -4.25 -2.77 9.35
C ASP A 57 -4.83 -1.63 10.20
N PHE A 58 -6.10 -1.73 10.57
CA PHE A 58 -6.77 -0.75 11.42
C PHE A 58 -6.08 -0.51 12.78
N TYR A 59 -5.42 -1.52 13.34
CA TYR A 59 -4.70 -1.46 14.62
C TYR A 59 -3.18 -1.34 14.47
N GLN A 60 -2.68 -1.09 13.26
CA GLN A 60 -1.25 -0.98 13.01
C GLN A 60 -0.89 0.47 12.62
N PRO A 61 -0.16 1.22 13.48
CA PRO A 61 0.34 2.56 13.16
C PRO A 61 1.31 2.60 11.97
N GLY A 62 2.04 1.52 11.73
CA GLY A 62 2.94 1.34 10.58
C GLY A 62 2.33 0.47 9.47
N LEU A 63 3.17 -0.32 8.82
CA LEU A 63 2.77 -1.39 7.89
C LEU A 63 3.40 -2.70 8.32
N PHE A 64 2.79 -3.79 7.90
CA PHE A 64 3.42 -5.10 7.86
C PHE A 64 4.12 -5.29 6.51
N TYR A 65 5.28 -5.94 6.54
CA TYR A 65 5.97 -6.42 5.34
C TYR A 65 6.33 -7.90 5.49
N LEU A 66 6.13 -8.64 4.41
CA LEU A 66 6.48 -10.03 4.28
C LEU A 66 7.15 -10.24 2.92
N GLU A 67 8.42 -10.62 2.98
CA GLU A 67 9.21 -11.10 1.86
C GLU A 67 8.64 -12.42 1.32
N ASN A 68 8.58 -12.54 0.01
CA ASN A 68 8.34 -13.81 -0.65
C ASN A 68 9.69 -14.52 -0.90
N TYR A 69 10.03 -15.52 -0.09
CA TYR A 69 11.27 -16.30 -0.27
C TYR A 69 11.17 -17.38 -1.36
N GLY A 70 10.17 -17.29 -2.22
CA GLY A 70 9.76 -18.31 -3.17
C GLY A 70 10.16 -17.95 -4.59
N ASN A 71 9.15 -17.91 -5.47
CA ASN A 71 9.24 -17.30 -6.80
C ASN A 71 7.82 -16.89 -7.25
N ASN A 72 7.72 -16.21 -8.39
CA ASN A 72 6.43 -15.73 -8.93
C ASN A 72 5.38 -16.81 -9.29
N THR A 73 5.74 -18.10 -9.30
CA THR A 73 4.79 -19.19 -9.52
C THR A 73 4.55 -20.08 -8.30
N ASP A 74 5.41 -20.00 -7.29
CA ASP A 74 5.36 -20.79 -6.05
C ASP A 74 5.80 -19.89 -4.90
N PRO A 75 4.90 -19.00 -4.41
CA PRO A 75 5.23 -18.06 -3.35
C PRO A 75 5.48 -18.78 -2.02
N HIS A 76 6.38 -18.25 -1.21
CA HIS A 76 6.74 -18.79 0.09
C HIS A 76 6.94 -17.67 1.12
N PHE A 77 5.82 -17.28 1.74
CA PHE A 77 5.83 -16.33 2.85
C PHE A 77 6.05 -17.04 4.17
N VAL A 78 6.96 -16.50 4.99
CA VAL A 78 7.26 -17.03 6.33
C VAL A 78 6.77 -16.03 7.38
N ASP A 79 5.62 -16.31 7.98
CA ASP A 79 4.93 -15.44 8.95
C ASP A 79 5.80 -15.08 10.17
N SER A 80 6.75 -15.93 10.58
CA SER A 80 7.69 -15.61 11.66
C SER A 80 8.76 -14.58 11.29
N LEU A 81 8.88 -14.22 10.01
CA LEU A 81 9.80 -13.21 9.49
C LEU A 81 9.07 -11.91 9.12
N MET A 82 7.79 -11.77 9.49
CA MET A 82 7.04 -10.54 9.28
C MET A 82 7.71 -9.36 10.00
N VAL A 83 7.92 -8.28 9.26
CA VAL A 83 8.26 -6.96 9.81
C VAL A 83 6.95 -6.27 10.16
N ASP A 84 6.83 -5.73 11.38
CA ASP A 84 5.60 -5.12 11.90
C ASP A 84 5.69 -3.59 12.12
N ASP A 85 6.77 -2.99 11.65
CA ASP A 85 7.05 -1.55 11.74
C ASP A 85 7.55 -0.96 10.42
N PHE A 86 7.20 -1.57 9.28
CA PHE A 86 7.60 -1.11 7.95
C PHE A 86 7.02 0.30 7.64
N PRO A 87 7.76 1.21 6.96
CA PRO A 87 9.10 1.03 6.36
C PRO A 87 10.26 1.02 7.35
N GLU A 88 10.09 1.59 8.54
CA GLU A 88 11.00 1.50 9.69
C GLU A 88 10.31 2.17 10.89
N SER A 89 10.64 1.73 12.12
CA SER A 89 10.14 2.32 13.35
C SER A 89 10.38 3.83 13.39
N GLU A 90 9.44 4.60 13.95
CA GLU A 90 9.44 6.07 14.06
C GLU A 90 9.28 6.86 12.74
N LEU A 91 9.48 6.23 11.57
CA LEU A 91 9.28 6.90 10.28
C LEU A 91 7.79 6.99 9.90
N LEU A 92 6.97 6.04 10.36
CA LEU A 92 5.54 5.99 10.12
C LEU A 92 4.79 5.63 11.41
N GLU A 93 4.21 6.63 12.06
CA GLU A 93 3.32 6.45 13.21
C GLU A 93 2.01 7.17 12.96
N THR A 94 0.99 6.42 12.51
CA THR A 94 -0.32 6.98 12.16
C THR A 94 -1.41 6.52 13.13
N ALA A 95 -2.63 7.01 12.92
CA ALA A 95 -3.80 6.52 13.61
C ALA A 95 -4.13 5.04 13.30
N GLY A 96 -3.54 4.46 12.27
CA GLY A 96 -3.82 3.13 11.72
C GLY A 96 -4.66 3.17 10.43
N PHE A 97 -4.92 1.98 9.87
CA PHE A 97 -5.55 1.76 8.57
C PHE A 97 -4.81 2.45 7.41
N ASN A 98 -3.51 2.22 7.37
CA ASN A 98 -2.62 2.69 6.31
C ASN A 98 -2.91 1.95 5.00
N ILE A 99 -2.89 2.68 3.88
CA ILE A 99 -3.17 2.18 2.53
C ILE A 99 -1.89 2.34 1.72
N PRO A 100 -1.01 1.32 1.70
CA PRO A 100 0.27 1.39 1.00
C PRO A 100 0.10 1.28 -0.51
N ARG A 101 0.95 1.97 -1.25
CA ARG A 101 1.17 1.81 -2.69
C ARG A 101 2.63 2.02 -3.01
N ILE A 102 3.21 1.10 -3.78
CA ILE A 102 4.53 1.29 -4.36
C ILE A 102 4.38 1.77 -5.81
N ILE A 103 5.11 2.82 -6.17
CA ILE A 103 5.12 3.41 -7.51
C ILE A 103 6.47 4.08 -7.75
N ASP A 104 7.02 3.94 -8.97
CA ASP A 104 8.17 4.73 -9.40
C ASP A 104 7.73 6.18 -9.66
N PHE A 105 7.73 7.01 -8.61
CA PHE A 105 7.14 8.34 -8.62
C PHE A 105 8.06 9.35 -9.34
N GLU A 106 9.38 9.19 -9.17
CA GLU A 106 10.39 10.05 -9.77
C GLU A 106 10.97 9.53 -11.10
N GLN A 107 10.52 8.37 -11.58
CA GLN A 107 10.99 7.71 -12.81
C GLN A 107 12.48 7.35 -12.79
N ASP A 108 12.99 6.96 -11.62
CA ASP A 108 14.37 6.50 -11.45
C ASP A 108 14.52 4.97 -11.45
N GLY A 109 13.40 4.25 -11.59
CA GLY A 109 13.34 2.80 -11.66
C GLY A 109 13.23 2.12 -10.29
N ALA A 110 13.32 2.87 -9.19
CA ALA A 110 13.05 2.36 -7.86
C ALA A 110 11.59 2.61 -7.47
N GLY A 111 10.94 1.61 -6.85
CA GLY A 111 9.60 1.79 -6.31
C GLY A 111 9.62 2.66 -5.07
N ASP A 112 9.00 3.83 -5.12
CA ASP A 112 8.74 4.70 -3.96
C ASP A 112 7.45 4.31 -3.24
N LEU A 113 7.36 4.61 -1.94
CA LEU A 113 6.22 4.26 -1.11
C LEU A 113 5.32 5.48 -0.87
N VAL A 114 4.08 5.40 -1.30
CA VAL A 114 3.00 6.35 -1.01
C VAL A 114 1.98 5.68 -0.11
N ILE A 115 1.62 6.36 0.98
CA ILE A 115 0.71 5.81 2.00
C ILE A 115 -0.46 6.77 2.20
N GLY A 116 -1.65 6.31 1.83
CA GLY A 116 -2.89 6.96 2.26
C GLY A 116 -3.16 6.58 3.71
N VAL A 117 -3.42 7.58 4.55
CA VAL A 117 -3.80 7.39 5.95
C VAL A 117 -5.22 7.90 6.11
N LEU A 118 -6.05 7.21 6.88
CA LEU A 118 -7.43 7.67 7.13
C LEU A 118 -7.69 7.85 8.62
N SER A 119 -7.95 6.74 9.28
CA SER A 119 -8.33 6.65 10.68
C SER A 119 -8.23 5.19 11.08
N GLY A 120 -7.64 4.95 12.23
CA GLY A 120 -7.53 3.62 12.81
C GLY A 120 -7.84 3.64 14.29
N ALA A 121 -7.35 2.64 15.00
CA ALA A 121 -7.59 2.49 16.43
C ALA A 121 -7.04 3.64 17.28
N TYR A 122 -6.10 4.43 16.75
CA TYR A 122 -5.38 5.47 17.48
C TYR A 122 -5.84 6.89 17.15
N GLY A 123 -6.86 7.07 16.29
CA GLY A 123 -7.46 8.37 16.01
C GLY A 123 -7.84 8.61 14.55
N THR A 124 -7.75 9.86 14.12
CA THR A 124 -7.99 10.29 12.73
C THR A 124 -6.92 11.29 12.32
N ASP A 125 -6.25 11.00 11.22
CA ASP A 125 -5.26 11.88 10.61
C ASP A 125 -5.95 12.77 9.56
N TYR A 126 -6.21 14.02 9.94
CA TYR A 126 -6.96 14.93 9.06
C TYR A 126 -6.08 15.65 8.03
N ILE A 127 -4.81 15.90 8.35
CA ILE A 127 -3.91 16.77 7.55
C ILE A 127 -2.70 15.98 7.04
N ASN A 128 -2.05 15.22 7.93
CA ASN A 128 -0.87 14.42 7.62
C ASN A 128 -1.30 13.03 7.17
N ASN A 129 -2.06 12.97 6.08
CA ASN A 129 -2.82 11.79 5.69
C ASN A 129 -2.44 11.21 4.31
N LEU A 130 -1.38 11.74 3.72
CA LEU A 130 -0.83 11.23 2.47
C LEU A 130 0.70 11.31 2.54
N ALA A 131 1.30 10.22 3.04
CA ALA A 131 2.74 10.13 3.22
C ALA A 131 3.43 9.71 1.93
N TYR A 132 4.64 10.24 1.72
CA TYR A 132 5.54 9.89 0.62
C TYR A 132 6.92 9.61 1.19
N PHE A 133 7.42 8.42 0.86
CA PHE A 133 8.76 7.94 1.16
C PHE A 133 9.47 7.68 -0.14
N LYS A 134 10.65 8.27 -0.30
CA LYS A 134 11.51 8.00 -1.43
C LYS A 134 12.34 6.75 -1.15
N ASN A 135 12.40 5.82 -2.09
CA ASN A 135 13.36 4.72 -2.02
C ASN A 135 14.72 5.19 -2.54
N ILE A 136 15.71 5.28 -1.66
CA ILE A 136 17.10 5.62 -2.01
C ILE A 136 18.03 4.39 -1.97
N GLY A 137 17.42 3.20 -1.88
CA GLY A 137 18.11 1.93 -1.79
C GLY A 137 18.74 1.49 -3.11
N SER A 138 19.08 0.21 -3.14
CA SER A 138 19.53 -0.49 -4.35
C SER A 138 18.42 -1.40 -4.88
N GLU A 139 18.61 -1.96 -6.07
CA GLU A 139 17.66 -2.94 -6.63
C GLU A 139 17.35 -4.09 -5.67
N ALA A 140 18.33 -4.55 -4.88
CA ALA A 140 18.18 -5.70 -3.98
C ALA A 140 17.85 -5.34 -2.51
N VAL A 141 17.87 -4.06 -2.16
CA VAL A 141 17.66 -3.61 -0.77
C VAL A 141 17.02 -2.24 -0.81
N HIS A 142 15.76 -2.16 -0.39
CA HIS A 142 15.04 -0.91 -0.23
C HIS A 142 15.61 -0.07 0.94
N ASP A 143 15.56 1.25 0.79
CA ASP A 143 15.88 2.23 1.85
C ASP A 143 14.91 3.40 1.72
N PHE A 144 13.82 3.35 2.49
CA PHE A 144 12.75 4.33 2.42
C PHE A 144 13.03 5.51 3.34
N GLN A 145 13.12 6.69 2.75
CA GLN A 145 13.30 7.95 3.47
C GLN A 145 12.02 8.78 3.42
N LEU A 146 11.51 9.18 4.58
CA LEU A 146 10.33 10.05 4.67
C LEU A 146 10.63 11.40 4.01
N VAL A 147 9.85 11.74 2.98
CA VAL A 147 9.92 13.05 2.33
C VAL A 147 8.88 13.99 2.92
N THR A 148 7.64 13.53 3.07
CA THR A 148 6.53 14.31 3.64
C THR A 148 5.38 13.42 4.09
N MET A 149 4.65 13.83 5.13
CA MET A 149 3.38 13.20 5.54
C MET A 149 2.15 13.83 4.88
N ASN A 150 2.36 14.86 4.05
CA ASN A 150 1.33 15.58 3.33
C ASN A 150 1.84 15.89 1.92
N LEU A 151 1.77 14.90 1.04
CA LEU A 151 2.26 14.98 -0.35
C LEU A 151 1.50 16.02 -1.18
N LEU A 152 0.22 16.24 -0.89
CA LEU A 152 -0.66 17.14 -1.63
C LEU A 152 -1.31 18.19 -0.71
N PRO A 153 -0.53 19.07 -0.07
CA PRO A 153 -1.02 19.96 0.97
C PRO A 153 -2.05 20.99 0.48
N GLY A 154 -2.09 21.25 -0.83
CA GLY A 154 -3.06 22.17 -1.44
C GLY A 154 -4.40 21.52 -1.84
N LEU A 155 -4.50 20.19 -1.81
CA LEU A 155 -5.72 19.45 -2.16
C LEU A 155 -6.54 19.03 -0.94
N ASP A 156 -5.97 19.17 0.26
CA ASP A 156 -6.72 19.00 1.50
C ASP A 156 -7.55 20.25 1.80
N LEU A 157 -8.73 20.27 1.17
CA LEU A 157 -9.66 21.37 1.26
C LEU A 157 -10.54 21.30 2.52
N ILE A 158 -10.31 20.35 3.44
CA ILE A 158 -11.09 20.10 4.66
C ILE A 158 -12.62 20.06 4.46
N GLY A 159 -13.37 19.91 5.56
CA GLY A 159 -14.83 19.92 5.54
C GLY A 159 -15.40 21.27 5.13
N GLY A 160 -16.24 21.29 4.09
CA GLY A 160 -17.01 22.47 3.67
C GLY A 160 -16.48 23.18 2.42
N SER A 161 -15.41 22.66 1.81
CA SER A 161 -14.91 23.23 0.56
C SER A 161 -15.76 22.92 -0.65
N ARG A 162 -15.74 23.89 -1.57
CA ARG A 162 -16.46 23.85 -2.84
C ARG A 162 -15.47 24.20 -3.95
N PRO A 163 -14.63 23.26 -4.39
CA PRO A 163 -13.77 23.50 -5.54
C PRO A 163 -14.62 23.86 -6.75
N VAL A 164 -14.17 24.83 -7.52
CA VAL A 164 -14.76 25.24 -8.80
C VAL A 164 -13.68 25.10 -9.85
N LEU A 165 -13.98 24.39 -10.94
CA LEU A 165 -13.13 24.39 -12.13
C LEU A 165 -13.27 25.76 -12.80
N ALA A 166 -12.15 26.45 -12.97
CA ALA A 166 -12.07 27.72 -13.68
C ALA A 166 -10.89 27.66 -14.63
N ASP A 167 -11.12 28.06 -15.88
CA ASP A 167 -10.09 28.31 -16.88
C ASP A 167 -9.26 29.52 -16.42
N LEU A 168 -7.99 29.31 -16.07
CA LEU A 168 -7.10 30.34 -15.52
C LEU A 168 -6.15 30.94 -16.57
N ASP A 169 -5.92 30.25 -17.68
CA ASP A 169 -4.97 30.66 -18.72
C ASP A 169 -5.65 31.00 -20.06
N GLY A 170 -6.96 30.80 -20.17
CA GLY A 170 -7.81 31.26 -21.25
C GLY A 170 -7.75 30.39 -22.49
N ASP A 171 -7.29 29.14 -22.38
CA ASP A 171 -7.20 28.21 -23.50
C ASP A 171 -8.47 27.37 -23.71
N ASN A 172 -9.46 27.57 -22.84
CA ASN A 172 -10.80 27.01 -22.93
C ASN A 172 -10.82 25.47 -22.85
N ASP A 173 -9.78 24.87 -22.26
CA ASP A 173 -9.84 23.50 -21.75
C ASP A 173 -10.15 23.49 -20.24
N GLN A 174 -10.59 22.34 -19.73
CA GLN A 174 -11.00 22.18 -18.32
C GLN A 174 -9.97 21.37 -17.54
N THR A 175 -8.68 21.58 -17.82
CA THR A 175 -7.60 20.88 -17.12
C THR A 175 -6.58 21.82 -16.48
N LEU A 176 -5.95 21.32 -15.41
CA LEU A 176 -4.85 21.97 -14.68
C LEU A 176 -3.53 21.80 -15.43
#